data_AF-A0A1U8BD03-F1
#
_entry.id   AF-A0A1U8BD03-F1
#
_cell.length_a   1.000
_cell.length_b   1.000
_cell.length_c   1.000
_cell.angle_alpha   90.00
_cell.angle_beta   90.00
_cell.angle_gamma   90.00
#
_symmetry.space_group_name_H-M   'P 1'
#
loop_
_entity.id
_entity.type
_entity.pdbx_description
1 polymer ?
#
loop_
_entity_poly.entity_id
_entity_poly.type
_entity_poly.pdbx_seq_one_letter_code
_entity_poly.pdbx_strand_id
1 'polypeptide(L)'
;MKNTLHVSHRCTSSNGEIAHDFFPLIREYKDGRVERFKDHDFVPPSLDPCSGVSSKDVVIAPETGISARLYLPSTTYYPHRKIPLLAYLHGGAFCIESAFSSTYHRFVSSLVAEAHVVHPLPTAYDDCFEALKWVASHSKGDGPEAWLNDHVDFDRVFLAGDSAGANLAHYVAMRVGESRVDGLNKNKLIGLVLIHPYFEVKEPLGPEASDEEKKAKVGKLWQYLCPSIIGCNDPKINPAADPKISGLGCRQVGIWVAEKDFLREKGGLLYYEVVKKSGWGGVAEVIEEEGEDHVFHLVKPDSEKAVAMTKRLAAFLNHHYQDKV
;
A
#
# COMPACT_ATOMS: atom_id res chain seq x y z
N MET A 1 1.08 -5.17 15.29
CA MET A 1 0.44 -3.92 15.79
C MET A 1 -0.79 -4.35 16.59
N LYS A 2 -1.12 -3.70 17.71
CA LYS A 2 -2.24 -4.13 18.57
C LYS A 2 -3.60 -3.88 17.88
N ASN A 3 -3.99 -4.75 16.95
CA ASN A 3 -5.30 -4.74 16.32
C ASN A 3 -6.24 -5.73 17.03
N THR A 4 -6.65 -5.38 18.25
CA THR A 4 -7.89 -5.92 18.83
C THR A 4 -8.23 -5.07 20.05
N LEU A 5 -9.15 -4.11 19.89
CA LEU A 5 -9.91 -3.57 21.02
C LEU A 5 -11.35 -3.32 20.58
N HIS A 6 -12.26 -3.91 21.34
CA HIS A 6 -13.70 -3.85 21.16
C HIS A 6 -14.24 -2.42 21.17
N VAL A 7 -15.13 -2.12 20.23
CA VAL A 7 -15.99 -0.94 20.27
C VAL A 7 -16.97 -1.12 21.44
N SER A 8 -16.82 -0.30 22.49
CA SER A 8 -17.85 -0.17 23.51
C SER A 8 -18.55 1.19 23.36
N HIS A 9 -19.81 1.16 22.93
CA HIS A 9 -20.68 2.33 23.00
C HIS A 9 -21.21 2.48 24.42
N ARG A 10 -20.64 3.41 25.20
CA ARG A 10 -21.36 4.08 26.29
C ARG A 10 -21.10 5.57 26.27
N CYS A 11 -22.22 6.30 26.16
CA CYS A 11 -22.30 7.74 26.18
C CYS A 11 -22.20 8.25 27.62
N THR A 12 -21.04 8.79 28.00
CA THR A 12 -20.88 9.80 29.06
C THR A 12 -19.68 10.66 28.69
N SER A 13 -19.86 11.97 28.55
CA SER A 13 -18.80 12.93 28.29
C SER A 13 -17.87 13.05 29.50
N SER A 14 -16.85 12.20 29.60
CA SER A 14 -15.67 12.50 30.39
C SER A 14 -14.75 13.38 29.54
N ASN A 15 -14.44 14.59 30.02
CA ASN A 15 -13.28 15.35 29.54
C ASN A 15 -12.01 14.59 29.99
N GLY A 16 -11.72 13.46 29.35
CA GLY A 16 -10.55 12.66 29.62
C GLY A 16 -9.28 13.45 29.26
N GLU A 17 -8.26 13.36 30.11
CA GLU A 17 -6.95 13.95 29.81
C GLU A 17 -6.34 13.26 28.58
N ILE A 18 -5.81 14.06 27.66
CA ILE A 18 -5.18 13.56 26.44
C ILE A 18 -3.79 13.00 26.79
N ALA A 19 -3.53 11.76 26.37
CA ALA A 19 -2.21 11.14 26.46
C ALA A 19 -1.35 11.49 25.23
N HIS A 20 -1.94 11.34 24.04
CA HIS A 20 -1.28 11.64 22.77
C HIS A 20 -2.26 12.30 21.80
N ASP A 21 -1.85 13.40 21.16
CA ASP A 21 -2.63 14.10 20.15
C ASP A 21 -1.92 14.10 18.79
N PHE A 22 -2.48 13.36 17.84
CA PHE A 22 -2.04 13.30 16.45
C PHE A 22 -3.12 13.82 15.49
N PHE A 23 -3.94 14.77 15.92
CA PHE A 23 -4.96 15.40 15.08
C PHE A 23 -4.35 15.87 13.74
N PRO A 24 -4.99 15.62 12.58
CA PRO A 24 -6.35 15.11 12.41
C PRO A 24 -6.44 13.59 12.20
N LEU A 25 -5.49 12.79 12.68
CA LEU A 25 -5.50 11.34 12.47
C LEU A 25 -6.21 10.61 13.63
N ILE A 26 -5.55 10.61 14.79
CA ILE A 26 -6.00 9.94 16.01
C ILE A 26 -5.67 10.77 17.25
N ARG A 27 -6.39 10.51 18.33
CA ARG A 27 -6.10 11.02 19.67
C ARG A 27 -6.29 9.90 20.68
N GLU A 28 -5.31 9.68 21.54
CA GLU A 28 -5.40 8.75 22.65
C GLU A 28 -5.57 9.52 23.96
N TYR A 29 -6.47 9.03 24.80
CA TYR A 29 -6.75 9.53 26.14
C TYR A 29 -6.03 8.66 27.18
N LYS A 30 -5.71 9.23 28.35
CA LYS A 30 -5.02 8.51 29.44
C LYS A 30 -5.80 7.30 29.98
N ASP A 31 -7.10 7.22 29.72
CA ASP A 31 -7.96 6.07 30.05
C ASP A 31 -7.90 4.94 29.00
N GLY A 32 -7.10 5.08 27.96
CA GLY A 32 -6.92 4.10 26.88
C GLY A 32 -7.92 4.24 25.73
N ARG A 33 -8.84 5.20 25.79
CA ARG A 33 -9.73 5.49 24.66
C ARG A 33 -8.94 6.08 23.50
N VAL A 34 -9.21 5.62 22.28
CA VAL A 34 -8.66 6.18 21.05
C VAL A 34 -9.80 6.75 20.21
N GLU A 35 -9.73 8.04 19.92
CA GLU A 35 -10.59 8.75 18.98
C GLU A 35 -9.91 8.80 17.61
N ARG A 36 -10.66 8.53 16.55
CA ARG A 36 -10.21 8.57 15.15
C ARG A 36 -11.00 9.68 14.46
N PHE A 37 -10.33 10.65 13.86
CA PHE A 37 -11.01 11.84 13.32
C PHE A 37 -11.31 11.76 11.82
N LYS A 38 -10.71 10.78 11.14
CA LYS A 38 -11.07 10.43 9.77
C LYS A 38 -11.95 9.18 9.81
N ASP A 39 -13.25 9.42 9.78
CA ASP A 39 -14.22 8.37 9.47
C ASP A 39 -14.00 7.92 8.02
N HIS A 40 -14.26 6.64 7.80
CA HIS A 40 -14.31 6.08 6.46
C HIS A 40 -15.68 5.45 6.25
N ASP A 41 -16.35 5.84 5.18
CA ASP A 41 -17.60 5.19 4.81
C ASP A 41 -17.29 3.75 4.40
N PHE A 42 -18.02 2.80 4.99
CA PHE A 42 -17.96 1.41 4.57
C PHE A 42 -18.74 1.23 3.27
N VAL A 43 -18.10 0.67 2.24
CA VAL A 43 -18.78 0.23 1.02
C VAL A 43 -18.90 -1.29 1.04
N PRO A 44 -20.10 -1.89 0.93
CA PRO A 44 -20.22 -3.34 0.82
C PRO A 44 -19.67 -3.83 -0.53
N PRO A 45 -19.23 -5.09 -0.62
CA PRO A 45 -18.84 -5.67 -1.91
C PRO A 45 -20.02 -5.67 -2.89
N SER A 46 -19.73 -5.42 -4.15
CA SER A 46 -20.72 -5.16 -5.19
C SER A 46 -20.20 -5.55 -6.58
N LEU A 47 -21.13 -5.68 -7.53
CA LEU A 47 -20.85 -5.59 -8.96
C LEU A 47 -21.11 -4.14 -9.39
N ASP A 48 -20.05 -3.43 -9.76
CA ASP A 48 -20.16 -2.05 -10.22
C ASP A 48 -20.65 -2.00 -11.68
N PRO A 49 -21.81 -1.39 -11.96
CA PRO A 49 -22.42 -1.42 -13.29
C PRO A 49 -21.68 -0.54 -14.31
N CYS A 50 -20.88 0.43 -13.86
CA CYS A 50 -20.16 1.35 -14.74
C CYS A 50 -18.86 0.75 -15.27
N SER A 51 -18.10 0.09 -14.38
CA SER A 51 -16.80 -0.52 -14.67
C SER A 51 -16.88 -2.02 -14.94
N GLY A 52 -17.97 -2.69 -14.54
CA GLY A 52 -18.12 -4.14 -14.61
C GLY A 52 -17.24 -4.89 -13.60
N VAL A 53 -16.61 -4.19 -12.65
CA VAL A 53 -15.77 -4.80 -11.61
C VAL A 53 -16.66 -5.44 -10.54
N SER A 54 -16.40 -6.71 -10.23
CA SER A 54 -16.99 -7.40 -9.09
C SER A 54 -16.05 -7.32 -7.89
N SER A 55 -16.60 -7.15 -6.69
CA SER A 55 -15.84 -7.21 -5.45
C SER A 55 -16.44 -8.19 -4.44
N LYS A 56 -15.60 -8.78 -3.60
CA LYS A 56 -16.02 -9.62 -2.46
C LYS A 56 -15.02 -9.56 -1.32
N ASP A 57 -15.48 -9.79 -0.10
CA ASP A 57 -14.61 -9.87 1.08
C ASP A 57 -14.26 -11.33 1.40
N VAL A 58 -13.00 -11.58 1.77
CA VAL A 58 -12.48 -12.91 2.14
C VAL A 58 -11.74 -12.83 3.46
N VAL A 59 -11.83 -13.90 4.26
CA VAL A 59 -11.04 -14.06 5.49
C VAL A 59 -9.80 -14.90 5.15
N ILE A 60 -8.63 -14.33 5.41
CA ILE A 60 -7.33 -14.93 5.11
C ILE A 60 -6.85 -15.76 6.31
N ALA A 61 -6.90 -15.17 7.50
CA ALA A 61 -6.49 -15.82 8.74
C ALA A 61 -7.51 -15.47 9.84
N PRO A 62 -8.49 -16.35 10.12
CA PRO A 62 -9.53 -16.09 11.12
C PRO A 62 -8.96 -15.80 12.52
N GLU A 63 -7.90 -16.51 12.90
CA GLU A 63 -7.26 -16.41 14.22
C GLU A 63 -6.69 -15.02 14.53
N THR A 64 -6.23 -14.33 13.49
CA THR A 64 -5.63 -12.98 13.58
C THR A 64 -6.54 -11.90 12.99
N GLY A 65 -7.71 -12.28 12.46
CA GLY A 65 -8.66 -11.37 11.82
C GLY A 65 -8.19 -10.79 10.49
N ILE A 66 -7.16 -11.37 9.84
CA ILE A 66 -6.67 -10.87 8.56
C ILE A 66 -7.73 -11.16 7.49
N SER A 67 -8.16 -10.12 6.79
CA SER A 67 -9.17 -10.18 5.74
C SER A 67 -8.79 -9.27 4.58
N ALA A 68 -9.24 -9.62 3.38
CA ALA A 68 -9.05 -8.87 2.16
C ALA A 68 -10.36 -8.58 1.45
N ARG A 69 -10.40 -7.47 0.71
CA ARG A 69 -11.33 -7.32 -0.40
C ARG A 69 -10.66 -7.77 -1.68
N LEU A 70 -11.32 -8.64 -2.43
CA LEU A 70 -10.98 -9.05 -3.78
C LEU A 70 -11.74 -8.21 -4.79
N TYR A 71 -11.05 -7.81 -5.86
CA TYR A 71 -11.62 -7.15 -7.03
C TYR A 71 -11.34 -7.98 -8.27
N LEU A 72 -12.34 -8.19 -9.11
CA LEU A 72 -12.25 -8.94 -10.36
C LEU A 72 -12.86 -8.09 -11.49
N PRO A 73 -12.09 -7.70 -12.53
CA PRO A 73 -12.64 -7.00 -13.69
C PRO A 73 -13.59 -7.90 -14.47
N SER A 74 -14.42 -7.32 -15.33
CA SER A 74 -15.35 -8.12 -16.15
C SER A 74 -14.60 -9.17 -16.96
N THR A 75 -14.98 -10.44 -16.76
CA THR A 75 -14.38 -11.59 -17.42
C THR A 75 -14.74 -11.68 -18.91
N THR A 76 -15.69 -10.86 -19.38
CA THR A 76 -16.05 -10.76 -20.80
C THR A 76 -14.92 -10.24 -21.68
N TYR A 77 -13.99 -9.46 -21.12
CA TYR A 77 -12.89 -8.87 -21.88
C TYR A 77 -11.76 -9.88 -22.18
N TYR A 78 -11.63 -10.94 -21.38
CA TYR A 78 -10.55 -11.93 -21.49
C TYR A 78 -11.05 -13.36 -21.28
N PRO A 79 -11.94 -13.88 -22.13
CA PRO A 79 -12.42 -15.24 -21.99
C PRO A 79 -11.23 -16.21 -22.07
N HIS A 80 -11.09 -17.05 -21.03
CA HIS A 80 -10.07 -18.09 -20.91
C HIS A 80 -8.61 -17.62 -20.73
N ARG A 81 -8.36 -16.34 -20.40
CA ARG A 81 -7.00 -15.88 -20.06
C ARG A 81 -6.89 -15.51 -18.59
N LYS A 82 -5.81 -15.96 -17.96
CA LYS A 82 -5.38 -15.49 -16.64
C LYS A 82 -4.84 -14.06 -16.76
N ILE A 83 -5.11 -13.25 -15.75
CA ILE A 83 -4.77 -11.82 -15.67
C ILE A 83 -3.78 -11.54 -14.53
N PRO A 84 -3.03 -10.43 -14.56
CA PRO A 84 -2.06 -10.12 -13.52
C PRO A 84 -2.70 -9.99 -12.13
N LEU A 85 -1.90 -10.29 -11.11
CA LEU A 85 -2.23 -10.01 -9.72
C LEU A 85 -1.66 -8.67 -9.32
N LEU A 86 -2.47 -7.80 -8.72
CA LEU A 86 -2.04 -6.58 -8.06
C LEU A 86 -2.38 -6.66 -6.57
N ALA A 87 -1.41 -6.89 -5.70
CA ALA A 87 -1.60 -6.72 -4.26
C ALA A 87 -1.34 -5.24 -3.89
N TYR A 88 -2.40 -4.44 -3.86
CA TYR A 88 -2.37 -3.04 -3.43
C TYR A 88 -2.56 -2.95 -1.91
N LEU A 89 -1.80 -2.11 -1.23
CA LEU A 89 -1.84 -1.89 0.22
C LEU A 89 -2.20 -0.44 0.48
N HIS A 90 -3.23 -0.20 1.27
CA HIS A 90 -3.76 1.15 1.46
C HIS A 90 -2.88 2.01 2.38
N GLY A 91 -2.87 3.32 2.12
CA GLY A 91 -2.27 4.34 2.96
C GLY A 91 -3.02 4.60 4.27
N GLY A 92 -2.98 5.85 4.75
CA GLY A 92 -3.60 6.22 6.04
C GLY A 92 -2.64 6.20 7.23
N ALA A 93 -1.37 6.57 7.01
CA ALA A 93 -0.37 6.77 8.06
C ALA A 93 -0.24 5.59 9.05
N PHE A 94 -0.44 4.35 8.57
CA PHE A 94 -0.46 3.11 9.33
C PHE A 94 -1.53 3.01 10.44
N CYS A 95 -2.41 4.00 10.58
CA CYS A 95 -3.28 4.12 11.74
C CYS A 95 -4.69 4.57 11.44
N ILE A 96 -5.04 4.92 10.20
CA ILE A 96 -6.40 5.27 9.77
C ILE A 96 -6.70 4.60 8.42
N GLU A 97 -7.95 4.73 7.96
CA GLU A 97 -8.49 4.05 6.77
C GLU A 97 -8.58 2.52 6.90
N SER A 98 -9.22 1.90 5.90
CA SER A 98 -9.45 0.46 5.84
C SER A 98 -9.57 0.00 4.38
N ALA A 99 -9.34 -1.29 4.14
CA ALA A 99 -9.63 -1.94 2.87
C ALA A 99 -11.08 -1.77 2.38
N PHE A 100 -11.98 -1.43 3.31
CA PHE A 100 -13.41 -1.29 3.08
C PHE A 100 -13.87 0.17 2.95
N SER A 101 -12.95 1.15 2.95
CA SER A 101 -13.31 2.57 2.83
C SER A 101 -13.75 2.94 1.42
N SER A 102 -14.69 3.87 1.31
CA SER A 102 -15.15 4.42 0.02
C SER A 102 -14.02 5.05 -0.81
N THR A 103 -13.09 5.74 -0.15
CA THR A 103 -11.89 6.34 -0.74
C THR A 103 -11.06 5.29 -1.50
N TYR A 104 -10.67 4.21 -0.81
CA TYR A 104 -9.87 3.16 -1.42
C TYR A 104 -10.69 2.30 -2.38
N HIS A 105 -11.94 2.00 -2.05
CA HIS A 105 -12.83 1.22 -2.91
C HIS A 105 -12.99 1.86 -4.29
N ARG A 106 -13.20 3.18 -4.36
CA ARG A 106 -13.38 3.90 -5.62
C ARG A 106 -12.13 3.85 -6.48
N PHE A 107 -10.97 4.21 -5.92
CA PHE A 107 -9.72 4.23 -6.68
C PHE A 107 -9.30 2.84 -7.12
N VAL A 108 -9.32 1.86 -6.21
CA VAL A 108 -8.93 0.47 -6.50
C VAL A 108 -9.85 -0.15 -7.55
N SER A 109 -11.17 0.07 -7.45
CA SER A 109 -12.11 -0.43 -8.48
C SER A 109 -11.80 0.16 -9.85
N SER A 110 -11.53 1.48 -9.93
CA SER A 110 -11.17 2.13 -11.19
C SER A 110 -9.84 1.62 -11.75
N LEU A 111 -8.82 1.43 -10.89
CA LEU A 111 -7.53 0.93 -11.31
C LEU A 111 -7.64 -0.53 -11.79
N VAL A 112 -8.40 -1.36 -11.10
CA VAL A 112 -8.67 -2.76 -11.50
C VAL A 112 -9.40 -2.82 -12.83
N ALA A 113 -10.37 -1.94 -13.05
CA ALA A 113 -11.10 -1.84 -14.31
C ALA A 113 -10.17 -1.49 -15.48
N GLU A 114 -9.31 -0.48 -15.30
CA GLU A 114 -8.40 0.03 -16.33
C GLU A 114 -7.21 -0.93 -16.58
N ALA A 115 -6.66 -1.52 -15.51
CA ALA A 115 -5.49 -2.38 -15.57
C ALA A 115 -5.83 -3.86 -15.82
N HIS A 116 -7.08 -4.27 -15.62
CA HIS A 116 -7.54 -5.65 -15.71
C HIS A 116 -6.75 -6.61 -14.80
N VAL A 117 -6.71 -6.32 -13.50
CA VAL A 117 -5.93 -7.08 -12.50
C VAL A 117 -6.80 -7.57 -11.34
N VAL A 118 -6.40 -8.63 -10.64
CA VAL A 118 -7.06 -9.06 -9.39
C VAL A 118 -6.34 -8.49 -8.19
N HIS A 119 -7.07 -8.04 -7.15
CA HIS A 119 -6.47 -7.38 -6.00
C HIS A 119 -6.91 -7.89 -4.61
N PRO A 120 -6.00 -8.39 -3.75
CA PRO A 120 -6.20 -8.64 -2.30
C PRO A 120 -5.56 -7.58 -1.35
N LEU A 121 -6.17 -7.31 -0.17
CA LEU A 121 -5.70 -6.34 0.88
C LEU A 121 -5.50 -6.96 2.26
N PRO A 122 -4.43 -6.65 3.01
CA PRO A 122 -4.57 -6.32 4.45
C PRO A 122 -3.51 -5.33 5.00
N THR A 123 -3.48 -5.07 6.32
CA THR A 123 -2.64 -4.05 7.00
C THR A 123 -1.81 -4.60 8.16
N ALA A 124 -0.76 -3.86 8.58
CA ALA A 124 0.38 -4.23 9.42
C ALA A 124 1.40 -5.13 8.70
N TYR A 125 2.70 -4.88 8.91
CA TYR A 125 3.79 -5.49 8.12
C TYR A 125 3.70 -7.02 7.99
N ASP A 126 3.51 -7.71 9.12
CA ASP A 126 3.44 -9.18 9.14
C ASP A 126 2.15 -9.68 8.51
N ASP A 127 1.02 -9.04 8.80
CA ASP A 127 -0.28 -9.38 8.22
C ASP A 127 -0.29 -9.20 6.69
N CYS A 128 0.35 -8.14 6.16
CA CYS A 128 0.54 -7.94 4.73
C CYS A 128 1.35 -9.09 4.11
N PHE A 129 2.40 -9.54 4.79
CA PHE A 129 3.21 -10.66 4.32
C PHE A 129 2.48 -12.01 4.43
N GLU A 130 1.73 -12.24 5.52
CA GLU A 130 0.86 -13.41 5.68
C GLU A 130 -0.20 -13.49 4.59
N ALA A 131 -0.82 -12.37 4.24
CA ALA A 131 -1.77 -12.32 3.16
C ALA A 131 -1.16 -12.58 1.80
N LEU A 132 0.04 -12.05 1.52
CA LEU A 132 0.73 -12.38 0.29
C LEU A 132 1.04 -13.88 0.20
N LYS A 133 1.44 -14.52 1.31
CA LYS A 133 1.62 -15.99 1.35
C LYS A 133 0.32 -16.74 1.09
N TRP A 134 -0.79 -16.30 1.69
CA TRP A 134 -2.10 -16.88 1.43
C TRP A 134 -2.48 -16.75 -0.06
N VAL A 135 -2.27 -15.59 -0.67
CA VAL A 135 -2.50 -15.39 -2.10
C VAL A 135 -1.61 -16.31 -2.94
N ALA A 136 -0.31 -16.37 -2.65
CA ALA A 136 0.66 -17.23 -3.35
C ALA A 136 0.35 -18.73 -3.25
N SER A 137 -0.35 -19.16 -2.19
CA SER A 137 -0.81 -20.55 -2.04
C SER A 137 -1.77 -21.01 -3.15
N HIS A 138 -2.39 -20.08 -3.89
CA HIS A 138 -3.28 -20.37 -5.02
C HIS A 138 -2.52 -20.56 -6.34
N SER A 139 -1.18 -20.43 -6.34
CA SER A 139 -0.36 -20.45 -7.56
C SER A 139 -0.44 -21.76 -8.35
N LYS A 140 -0.85 -22.87 -7.73
CA LYS A 140 -1.07 -24.17 -8.37
C LYS A 140 -2.54 -24.41 -8.78
N GLY A 141 -3.43 -23.46 -8.52
CA GLY A 141 -4.86 -23.55 -8.84
C GLY A 141 -5.67 -24.41 -7.88
N ASP A 142 -5.13 -24.75 -6.71
CA ASP A 142 -5.72 -25.63 -5.70
C ASP A 142 -5.93 -24.92 -4.35
N GLY A 143 -5.84 -23.58 -4.32
CA GLY A 143 -6.07 -22.80 -3.11
C GLY A 143 -7.55 -22.67 -2.74
N PRO A 144 -7.87 -22.17 -1.55
CA PRO A 144 -9.26 -22.07 -1.06
C PRO A 144 -10.15 -21.05 -1.80
N GLU A 145 -9.58 -20.10 -2.54
CA GLU A 145 -10.32 -19.03 -3.22
C GLU A 145 -10.32 -19.16 -4.75
N ALA A 146 -11.49 -19.50 -5.30
CA ALA A 146 -11.71 -19.74 -6.72
C ALA A 146 -11.29 -18.59 -7.63
N TRP A 147 -11.53 -17.32 -7.27
CA TRP A 147 -11.14 -16.18 -8.12
C TRP A 147 -9.62 -16.12 -8.33
N LEU A 148 -8.84 -16.47 -7.30
CA LEU A 148 -7.39 -16.52 -7.42
C LEU A 148 -6.95 -17.74 -8.25
N ASN A 149 -7.58 -18.89 -8.07
CA ASN A 149 -7.25 -20.09 -8.85
C ASN A 149 -7.54 -19.92 -10.35
N ASP A 150 -8.73 -19.42 -10.67
CA ASP A 150 -9.31 -19.45 -12.01
C ASP A 150 -8.85 -18.30 -12.87
N HIS A 151 -8.61 -17.12 -12.28
CA HIS A 151 -8.38 -15.89 -13.03
C HIS A 151 -6.96 -15.34 -12.94
N VAL A 152 -6.14 -15.75 -11.97
CA VAL A 152 -4.83 -15.10 -11.74
C VAL A 152 -3.67 -15.80 -12.44
N ASP A 153 -2.84 -14.99 -13.08
CA ASP A 153 -1.50 -15.34 -13.57
C ASP A 153 -0.46 -15.03 -12.49
N PHE A 154 -0.03 -16.07 -11.78
CA PHE A 154 0.96 -15.97 -10.71
C PHE A 154 2.41 -15.79 -11.21
N ASP A 155 2.64 -15.75 -12.53
CA ASP A 155 3.92 -15.32 -13.09
C ASP A 155 3.95 -13.80 -13.33
N ARG A 156 2.83 -13.10 -13.12
CA ARG A 156 2.68 -11.65 -13.26
C ARG A 156 2.09 -11.02 -12.00
N VAL A 157 2.88 -11.01 -10.93
CA VAL A 157 2.50 -10.41 -9.65
C VAL A 157 3.08 -9.01 -9.51
N PHE A 158 2.26 -8.08 -9.03
CA PHE A 158 2.62 -6.71 -8.72
C PHE A 158 2.23 -6.38 -7.28
N LEU A 159 3.06 -5.57 -6.63
CA LEU A 159 2.74 -4.93 -5.35
C LEU A 159 2.53 -3.44 -5.60
N ALA A 160 1.56 -2.85 -4.91
CA ALA A 160 1.34 -1.41 -4.98
C ALA A 160 0.91 -0.86 -3.62
N GLY A 161 1.04 0.45 -3.46
CA GLY A 161 0.38 1.15 -2.37
C GLY A 161 0.61 2.64 -2.44
N ASP A 162 -0.15 3.37 -1.65
CA ASP A 162 -0.01 4.82 -1.48
C ASP A 162 0.46 5.16 -0.07
N SER A 163 1.30 6.20 0.09
CA SER A 163 1.67 6.70 1.41
C SER A 163 2.27 5.58 2.30
N ALA A 164 1.69 5.35 3.48
CA ALA A 164 2.04 4.23 4.36
C ALA A 164 1.88 2.85 3.70
N GLY A 165 0.93 2.70 2.78
CA GLY A 165 0.71 1.49 2.00
C GLY A 165 1.85 1.20 1.03
N ALA A 166 2.43 2.23 0.41
CA ALA A 166 3.64 2.09 -0.40
C ALA A 166 4.83 1.59 0.44
N ASN A 167 4.95 2.07 1.67
CA ASN A 167 5.95 1.57 2.60
C ASN A 167 5.74 0.08 2.92
N LEU A 168 4.50 -0.32 3.24
CA LEU A 168 4.16 -1.73 3.46
C LEU A 168 4.47 -2.57 2.21
N ALA A 169 4.19 -2.06 1.01
CA ALA A 169 4.43 -2.76 -0.25
C ALA A 169 5.92 -2.98 -0.49
N HIS A 170 6.75 -1.96 -0.20
CA HIS A 170 8.21 -2.09 -0.20
C HIS A 170 8.68 -3.16 0.79
N TYR A 171 8.20 -3.12 2.04
CA TYR A 171 8.57 -4.12 3.05
C TYR A 171 8.25 -5.54 2.57
N VAL A 172 7.04 -5.75 2.03
CA VAL A 172 6.63 -7.06 1.50
C VAL A 172 7.51 -7.48 0.31
N ALA A 173 7.86 -6.57 -0.59
CA ALA A 173 8.78 -6.85 -1.70
C ALA A 173 10.19 -7.23 -1.22
N MET A 174 10.71 -6.57 -0.17
CA MET A 174 11.96 -6.94 0.48
C MET A 174 11.89 -8.36 1.06
N ARG A 175 10.78 -8.69 1.73
CA ARG A 175 10.55 -10.03 2.30
C ARG A 175 10.49 -11.13 1.23
N VAL A 176 9.93 -10.85 0.06
CA VAL A 176 9.96 -11.77 -1.10
C VAL A 176 11.38 -12.01 -1.61
N GLY A 177 12.25 -10.99 -1.53
CA GLY A 177 13.66 -11.12 -1.90
C GLY A 177 14.48 -11.95 -0.90
N GLU A 178 14.16 -11.85 0.39
CA GLU A 178 14.84 -12.58 1.47
C GLU A 178 14.32 -14.01 1.68
N SER A 179 13.01 -14.19 1.59
CA SER A 179 12.31 -15.41 2.01
C SER A 179 11.93 -16.28 0.83
N ARG A 180 11.90 -17.60 1.06
CA ARG A 180 11.25 -18.51 0.12
C ARG A 180 9.74 -18.48 0.40
N VAL A 181 8.98 -17.87 -0.50
CA VAL A 181 7.52 -18.00 -0.52
C VAL A 181 7.16 -19.01 -1.61
N ASP A 182 6.54 -20.12 -1.23
CA ASP A 182 6.10 -21.10 -2.22
C ASP A 182 5.09 -20.45 -3.18
N GLY A 183 5.35 -20.59 -4.48
CA GLY A 183 4.51 -19.98 -5.51
C GLY A 183 4.85 -18.52 -5.85
N LEU A 184 5.70 -17.84 -5.09
CA LEU A 184 6.10 -16.45 -5.35
C LEU A 184 7.60 -16.22 -5.11
N ASN A 185 8.30 -15.72 -6.12
CA ASN A 185 9.72 -15.39 -6.04
C ASN A 185 10.04 -14.17 -6.89
N LYS A 186 11.31 -13.76 -6.90
CA LYS A 186 11.77 -12.58 -7.65
C LYS A 186 11.52 -12.59 -9.16
N ASN A 187 11.31 -13.75 -9.77
CA ASN A 187 11.00 -13.86 -11.19
C ASN A 187 9.50 -13.65 -11.46
N LYS A 188 8.66 -13.89 -10.45
CA LYS A 188 7.19 -13.79 -10.51
C LYS A 188 6.66 -12.44 -10.00
N LEU A 189 7.37 -11.83 -9.05
CA LEU A 189 7.11 -10.45 -8.62
C LEU A 189 7.71 -9.49 -9.64
N ILE A 190 6.90 -9.06 -10.60
CA ILE A 190 7.33 -8.25 -11.73
C ILE A 190 7.60 -6.81 -11.30
N GLY A 191 6.64 -6.18 -10.61
CA GLY A 191 6.71 -4.76 -10.32
C GLY A 191 6.29 -4.39 -8.89
N LEU A 192 6.89 -3.31 -8.41
CA LEU A 192 6.51 -2.59 -7.20
C LEU A 192 6.12 -1.15 -7.58
N VAL A 193 4.89 -0.75 -7.28
CA VAL A 193 4.38 0.60 -7.51
C VAL A 193 4.30 1.33 -6.19
N LEU A 194 5.03 2.45 -6.09
CA LEU A 194 5.06 3.27 -4.89
C LEU A 194 4.44 4.64 -5.21
N ILE A 195 3.26 4.89 -4.68
CA ILE A 195 2.56 6.16 -4.87
C ILE A 195 2.76 7.02 -3.63
N HIS A 196 3.42 8.17 -3.78
CA HIS A 196 3.68 9.10 -2.67
C HIS A 196 4.22 8.40 -1.42
N PRO A 197 5.29 7.58 -1.54
CA PRO A 197 5.72 6.65 -0.49
C PRO A 197 6.06 7.34 0.83
N TYR A 198 5.58 6.77 1.93
CA TYR A 198 5.90 7.23 3.28
C TYR A 198 7.20 6.60 3.78
N PHE A 199 8.30 7.32 3.59
CA PHE A 199 9.58 7.01 4.23
C PHE A 199 10.10 8.23 5.01
N GLU A 200 10.89 7.95 6.02
CA GLU A 200 11.58 8.92 6.87
C GLU A 200 13.08 8.85 6.66
N VAL A 201 13.74 9.95 6.99
CA VAL A 201 15.17 10.13 6.84
C VAL A 201 15.72 10.75 8.11
N LYS A 202 17.00 10.51 8.38
CA LYS A 202 17.67 11.08 9.55
C LYS A 202 17.81 12.60 9.44
N GLU A 203 18.24 13.06 8.27
CA GLU A 203 18.40 14.49 7.99
C GLU A 203 17.17 15.01 7.27
N PRO A 204 16.54 16.08 7.76
CA PRO A 204 15.34 16.62 7.13
C PRO A 204 15.58 17.04 5.67
N LEU A 205 14.64 16.68 4.80
CA LEU A 205 14.67 17.02 3.38
C LEU A 205 13.32 17.64 2.96
N GLY A 206 13.38 18.53 1.97
CA GLY A 206 12.19 19.17 1.39
C GLY A 206 11.55 20.26 2.26
N PRO A 207 10.25 20.56 2.06
CA PRO A 207 9.54 21.65 2.75
C PRO A 207 9.55 21.52 4.27
N GLU A 208 9.64 20.30 4.78
CA GLU A 208 9.75 20.02 6.21
C GLU A 208 11.09 20.41 6.79
N ALA A 209 12.15 20.58 5.99
CA ALA A 209 13.45 21.04 6.46
C ALA A 209 13.36 22.37 7.24
N SER A 210 12.35 23.20 6.95
CA SER A 210 12.04 24.45 7.66
C SER A 210 10.88 24.37 8.67
N ASP A 211 10.14 23.26 8.77
CA ASP A 211 8.92 23.13 9.59
C ASP A 211 9.12 22.13 10.75
N GLU A 212 9.73 22.62 11.84
CA GLU A 212 10.08 21.83 13.03
C GLU A 212 8.87 21.20 13.75
N GLU A 213 7.69 21.82 13.65
CA GLU A 213 6.48 21.30 14.30
C GLU A 213 5.95 20.05 13.57
N LYS A 214 5.88 20.10 12.24
CA LYS A 214 5.47 18.93 11.44
C LYS A 214 6.47 17.77 11.57
N LYS A 215 7.76 18.06 11.52
CA LYS A 215 8.83 17.07 11.77
C LYS A 215 8.64 16.33 13.09
N ALA A 216 8.46 17.09 14.17
CA ALA A 216 8.28 16.51 15.50
C ALA A 216 7.02 15.65 15.56
N LYS A 217 5.94 16.06 14.91
CA LYS A 217 4.67 15.34 14.92
C LYS A 217 4.72 14.02 14.15
N VAL A 218 5.35 14.01 12.97
CA VAL A 218 5.56 12.82 12.15
C VAL A 218 6.47 11.81 12.87
N GLY A 219 7.62 12.26 13.38
CA GLY A 219 8.53 11.40 14.14
C GLY A 219 7.89 10.82 15.41
N LYS A 220 7.09 11.62 16.14
CA LYS A 220 6.34 11.17 17.33
C LYS A 220 5.26 10.15 16.98
N LEU A 221 4.55 10.34 15.86
CA LEU A 221 3.55 9.38 15.40
C LEU A 221 4.19 8.03 15.09
N TRP A 222 5.33 8.01 14.38
CA TRP A 222 6.05 6.78 14.11
C TRP A 222 6.52 6.08 15.38
N GLN A 223 7.11 6.82 16.33
CA GLN A 223 7.52 6.27 17.64
C GLN A 223 6.33 5.72 18.44
N TYR A 224 5.18 6.38 18.38
CA TYR A 224 3.96 5.92 19.02
C TYR A 224 3.43 4.62 18.41
N LEU A 225 3.40 4.52 17.08
CA LEU A 225 2.92 3.34 16.35
C LEU A 225 3.89 2.16 16.44
N CYS A 226 5.19 2.46 16.55
CA CYS A 226 6.27 1.49 16.59
C CYS A 226 7.23 1.74 17.78
N PRO A 227 6.79 1.50 19.03
CA PRO A 227 7.55 1.85 20.23
C PRO A 227 8.83 1.03 20.44
N SER A 228 8.97 -0.11 19.76
CA SER A 228 10.16 -0.97 19.82
C SER A 228 11.31 -0.54 18.90
N ILE A 229 11.16 0.59 18.19
CA ILE A 229 12.01 0.96 17.07
C ILE A 229 12.91 2.17 17.41
N ILE A 230 14.18 2.11 16.96
CA ILE A 230 15.18 3.17 17.09
C ILE A 230 14.89 4.31 16.10
N GLY A 231 13.75 4.99 16.26
CA GLY A 231 13.39 6.20 15.51
C GLY A 231 13.56 6.08 13.99
N CYS A 232 14.18 7.09 13.37
CA CYS A 232 14.38 7.20 11.92
C CYS A 232 15.55 6.36 11.36
N ASN A 233 16.17 5.49 12.15
CA ASN A 233 17.22 4.58 11.67
C ASN A 233 16.69 3.17 11.34
N ASP A 234 15.39 2.94 11.48
CA ASP A 234 14.80 1.65 11.15
C ASP A 234 14.72 1.45 9.63
N PRO A 235 15.28 0.36 9.09
CA PRO A 235 15.15 -0.02 7.68
C PRO A 235 13.72 0.01 7.14
N LYS A 236 12.71 -0.28 7.99
CA LYS A 236 11.30 -0.27 7.58
C LYS A 236 10.79 1.11 7.19
N ILE A 237 11.29 2.17 7.83
CA ILE A 237 10.86 3.54 7.55
C ILE A 237 11.93 4.34 6.82
N ASN A 238 13.21 3.97 6.94
CA ASN A 238 14.34 4.62 6.31
C ASN A 238 15.11 3.63 5.42
N PRO A 239 14.78 3.54 4.13
CA PRO A 239 15.43 2.64 3.19
C PRO A 239 16.93 2.91 3.02
N ALA A 240 17.40 4.14 3.26
CA ALA A 240 18.83 4.45 3.23
C ALA A 240 19.62 3.80 4.39
N ALA A 241 18.93 3.41 5.47
CA ALA A 241 19.49 2.68 6.58
C ALA A 241 19.44 1.15 6.39
N ASP A 242 18.81 0.65 5.32
CA ASP A 242 18.71 -0.79 5.05
C ASP A 242 19.94 -1.30 4.29
N PRO A 243 20.85 -2.08 4.92
CA PRO A 243 22.00 -2.64 4.24
C PRO A 243 21.63 -3.72 3.21
N LYS A 244 20.37 -4.19 3.20
CA LYS A 244 19.88 -5.26 2.35
C LYS A 244 19.06 -4.78 1.16
N ILE A 245 18.88 -3.48 0.97
CA ILE A 245 17.99 -2.92 -0.06
C ILE A 245 18.28 -3.42 -1.50
N SER A 246 19.53 -3.84 -1.79
CA SER A 246 19.90 -4.49 -3.06
C SER A 246 19.20 -5.84 -3.30
N GLY A 247 18.67 -6.45 -2.24
CA GLY A 247 17.89 -7.69 -2.26
C GLY A 247 16.40 -7.51 -2.55
N LEU A 248 15.95 -6.33 -2.98
CA LEU A 248 14.56 -6.07 -3.33
C LEU A 248 14.03 -7.13 -4.32
N GLY A 249 12.95 -7.80 -3.93
CA GLY A 249 12.45 -9.01 -4.58
C GLY A 249 11.65 -8.80 -5.86
N CYS A 250 11.62 -7.61 -6.45
CA CYS A 250 10.92 -7.33 -7.71
C CYS A 250 11.89 -7.07 -8.87
N ARG A 251 11.37 -6.97 -10.10
CA ARG A 251 12.17 -6.66 -11.30
C ARG A 251 12.09 -5.18 -11.69
N GLN A 252 10.99 -4.53 -11.37
CA GLN A 252 10.72 -3.14 -11.71
C GLN A 252 10.14 -2.38 -10.52
N VAL A 253 10.45 -1.09 -10.43
CA VAL A 253 9.90 -0.19 -9.42
C VAL A 253 9.45 1.08 -10.13
N GLY A 254 8.17 1.41 -10.02
CA GLY A 254 7.63 2.70 -10.48
C GLY A 254 7.27 3.56 -9.28
N ILE A 255 7.79 4.79 -9.23
CA ILE A 255 7.65 5.70 -8.09
C ILE A 255 6.91 6.95 -8.55
N TRP A 256 5.68 7.14 -8.07
CA TRP A 256 4.90 8.33 -8.34
C TRP A 256 5.08 9.35 -7.21
N VAL A 257 5.50 10.55 -7.58
CA VAL A 257 5.64 11.70 -6.67
C VAL A 257 4.74 12.85 -7.15
N ALA A 258 4.22 13.65 -6.23
CA ALA A 258 3.51 14.87 -6.56
C ALA A 258 4.34 16.07 -6.12
N GLU A 259 4.40 17.12 -6.95
CA GLU A 259 5.30 18.26 -6.75
C GLU A 259 5.16 18.90 -5.36
N LYS A 260 3.92 19.03 -4.86
CA LYS A 260 3.63 19.70 -3.59
C LYS A 260 3.59 18.75 -2.40
N ASP A 261 3.83 17.46 -2.61
CA ASP A 261 3.82 16.48 -1.54
C ASP A 261 5.00 16.68 -0.58
N PHE A 262 4.69 16.73 0.72
CA PHE A 262 5.69 16.82 1.78
C PHE A 262 6.62 15.58 1.83
N LEU A 263 6.19 14.44 1.29
CA LEU A 263 6.99 13.22 1.16
C LEU A 263 7.79 13.16 -0.14
N ARG A 264 7.63 14.11 -1.08
CA ARG A 264 8.28 14.07 -2.41
C ARG A 264 9.78 13.80 -2.32
N GLU A 265 10.49 14.62 -1.55
CA GLU A 265 11.95 14.57 -1.44
C GLU A 265 12.43 13.32 -0.69
N LYS A 266 11.94 13.12 0.54
CA LYS A 266 12.42 12.03 1.43
C LYS A 266 11.84 10.66 1.09
N GLY A 267 10.56 10.63 0.71
CA GLY A 267 9.82 9.42 0.40
C GLY A 267 10.10 8.93 -1.01
N GLY A 268 9.96 9.79 -2.01
CA GLY A 268 10.04 9.40 -3.41
C GLY A 268 11.44 9.49 -4.00
N LEU A 269 11.98 10.72 -4.07
CA LEU A 269 13.23 10.99 -4.79
C LEU A 269 14.44 10.36 -4.11
N LEU A 270 14.55 10.47 -2.79
CA LEU A 270 15.64 9.80 -2.08
C LEU A 270 15.54 8.28 -2.18
N TYR A 271 14.34 7.69 -2.04
CA TYR A 271 14.17 6.25 -2.18
C TYR A 271 14.68 5.75 -3.54
N TYR A 272 14.33 6.45 -4.62
CA TYR A 272 14.85 6.16 -5.95
C TYR A 272 16.38 6.16 -6.01
N GLU A 273 17.01 7.19 -5.44
CA GLU A 273 18.47 7.30 -5.39
C GLU A 273 19.12 6.17 -4.58
N VAL A 274 18.52 5.79 -3.45
CA VAL A 274 19.00 4.69 -2.61
C VAL A 274 18.92 3.37 -3.39
N VAL A 275 17.78 3.07 -4.01
CA VAL A 275 17.60 1.85 -4.81
C VAL A 275 18.60 1.81 -5.95
N LYS A 276 18.79 2.91 -6.69
CA LYS A 276 19.78 2.98 -7.79
C LYS A 276 21.22 2.77 -7.32
N LYS A 277 21.60 3.32 -6.17
CA LYS A 277 22.97 3.22 -5.64
C LYS A 277 23.23 1.90 -4.92
N SER A 278 22.19 1.15 -4.58
CA SER A 278 22.31 -0.10 -3.82
C SER A 278 22.96 -1.26 -4.59
N GLY A 279 22.97 -1.20 -5.93
CA GLY A 279 23.33 -2.34 -6.78
C GLY A 279 22.19 -3.33 -7.02
N TRP A 280 20.93 -2.98 -6.67
CA TRP A 280 19.76 -3.74 -7.09
C TRP A 280 19.71 -3.84 -8.63
N GLY A 281 19.53 -5.07 -9.14
CA GLY A 281 19.65 -5.37 -10.58
C GLY A 281 18.40 -5.13 -11.42
N GLY A 282 17.36 -4.50 -10.86
CA GLY A 282 16.12 -4.20 -11.57
C GLY A 282 16.09 -2.80 -12.21
N VAL A 283 14.91 -2.41 -12.70
CA VAL A 283 14.68 -1.08 -13.32
C VAL A 283 13.82 -0.23 -12.40
N ALA A 284 14.30 0.96 -12.03
CA ALA A 284 13.52 1.95 -11.30
C ALA A 284 13.20 3.16 -12.19
N GLU A 285 11.98 3.66 -12.09
CA GLU A 285 11.54 4.92 -12.71
C GLU A 285 10.80 5.81 -11.71
N VAL A 286 10.88 7.13 -11.93
CA VAL A 286 10.17 8.14 -11.16
C VAL A 286 9.28 8.93 -12.11
N ILE A 287 8.02 9.08 -11.73
CA ILE A 287 7.02 9.89 -12.41
C ILE A 287 6.62 11.02 -11.46
N GLU A 288 6.79 12.25 -11.90
CA GLU A 288 6.39 13.44 -11.14
C GLU A 288 5.13 14.07 -11.72
N GLU A 289 4.13 14.27 -10.87
CA GLU A 289 2.89 14.97 -11.21
C GLU A 289 2.95 16.41 -10.69
N GLU A 290 3.18 17.34 -11.64
CA GLU A 290 3.29 18.78 -11.38
C GLU A 290 2.02 19.32 -10.72
N GLY A 291 2.14 20.26 -9.79
CA GLY A 291 1.04 21.04 -9.22
C GLY A 291 0.08 20.29 -8.30
N GLU A 292 0.22 18.97 -8.13
CA GLU A 292 -0.63 18.14 -7.28
C GLU A 292 -0.04 17.94 -5.88
N ASP A 293 -0.90 17.53 -4.95
CA ASP A 293 -0.59 17.32 -3.54
C ASP A 293 -0.62 15.82 -3.18
N HIS A 294 -0.28 15.50 -1.94
CA HIS A 294 -0.29 14.14 -1.42
C HIS A 294 -1.63 13.46 -1.69
N VAL A 295 -1.55 12.25 -2.24
CA VAL A 295 -2.67 11.37 -2.63
C VAL A 295 -3.79 12.04 -3.44
N PHE A 296 -3.45 13.01 -4.29
CA PHE A 296 -4.46 13.72 -5.11
C PHE A 296 -5.37 12.79 -5.93
N HIS A 297 -4.87 11.63 -6.37
CA HIS A 297 -5.64 10.63 -7.12
C HIS A 297 -6.79 10.01 -6.30
N LEU A 298 -6.70 10.00 -4.97
CA LEU A 298 -7.79 9.58 -4.08
C LEU A 298 -8.75 10.74 -3.77
N VAL A 299 -8.22 11.97 -3.65
CA VAL A 299 -8.98 13.16 -3.27
C VAL A 299 -9.80 13.71 -4.46
N LYS A 300 -9.25 13.64 -5.66
CA LYS A 300 -9.82 14.18 -6.91
C LYS A 300 -9.75 13.12 -8.03
N PRO A 301 -10.41 11.95 -7.85
CA PRO A 301 -10.26 10.81 -8.76
C PRO A 301 -10.69 11.11 -10.21
N ASP A 302 -11.60 12.07 -10.39
CA ASP A 302 -12.10 12.45 -11.73
C ASP A 302 -11.29 13.58 -12.38
N SER A 303 -10.24 14.09 -11.72
CA SER A 303 -9.39 15.12 -12.31
C SER A 303 -8.60 14.56 -13.50
N GLU A 304 -8.31 15.40 -14.49
CA GLU A 304 -7.56 14.98 -15.69
C GLU A 304 -6.23 14.30 -15.33
N LYS A 305 -5.54 14.83 -14.30
CA LYS A 305 -4.29 14.27 -13.80
C LYS A 305 -4.48 12.92 -13.10
N ALA A 306 -5.55 12.74 -12.31
CA ALA A 306 -5.82 11.46 -11.64
C ALA A 306 -6.19 10.37 -12.66
N VAL A 307 -6.97 10.72 -13.68
CA VAL A 307 -7.31 9.83 -14.78
C VAL A 307 -6.05 9.47 -15.59
N ALA A 308 -5.21 10.46 -15.92
CA ALA A 308 -3.95 10.22 -16.64
C ALA A 308 -2.99 9.34 -15.81
N MET A 309 -2.88 9.59 -14.51
CA MET A 309 -2.09 8.76 -13.60
C MET A 309 -2.61 7.32 -13.55
N THR A 310 -3.92 7.11 -13.46
CA THR A 310 -4.54 5.77 -13.48
C THR A 310 -4.21 5.01 -14.76
N LYS A 311 -4.24 5.68 -15.92
CA LYS A 311 -3.84 5.09 -17.21
C LYS A 311 -2.35 4.73 -17.25
N ARG A 312 -1.48 5.58 -16.70
CA ARG A 312 -0.04 5.29 -16.60
C ARG A 312 0.24 4.10 -15.70
N LEU A 313 -0.44 4.02 -14.55
CA LEU A 313 -0.38 2.87 -13.65
C LEU A 313 -0.85 1.59 -14.35
N ALA A 314 -1.98 1.64 -15.05
CA ALA A 314 -2.48 0.51 -15.83
C ALA A 314 -1.48 0.07 -16.92
N ALA A 315 -0.84 1.03 -17.61
CA ALA A 315 0.20 0.73 -18.59
C ALA A 315 1.41 0.03 -17.96
N PHE A 316 1.86 0.45 -16.77
CA PHE A 316 2.93 -0.20 -16.02
C PHE A 316 2.57 -1.65 -15.65
N LEU A 317 1.37 -1.89 -15.13
CA LEU A 317 0.88 -3.21 -14.72
C LEU A 317 0.67 -4.16 -15.92
N ASN A 318 0.31 -3.60 -17.07
CA ASN A 318 0.11 -4.35 -18.30
C ASN A 318 1.36 -4.49 -19.16
N HIS A 319 2.45 -3.82 -18.80
CA HIS A 319 3.67 -3.90 -19.58
C HIS A 319 4.20 -5.34 -19.57
N HIS A 320 4.25 -5.96 -20.74
CA HIS A 320 4.88 -7.26 -20.90
C HIS A 320 6.38 -7.06 -20.76
N TYR A 321 6.95 -7.56 -19.66
CA TYR A 321 8.38 -7.70 -19.55
C TYR A 321 8.82 -8.75 -20.59
N GLN A 322 9.13 -8.29 -21.80
CA GLN A 322 9.96 -9.08 -22.69
C GLN A 322 11.35 -9.06 -22.10
N ASP A 323 11.87 -10.24 -21.76
CA ASP A 323 13.26 -10.40 -21.38
C ASP A 323 14.12 -9.77 -22.47
N LYS A 324 14.62 -8.56 -22.22
CA LYS A 324 15.79 -8.05 -22.91
C LYS A 324 16.96 -8.86 -22.35
N VAL A 325 17.13 -10.05 -22.93
CA VAL A 325 18.38 -10.81 -22.92
C VAL A 325 19.45 -9.99 -23.62
#